data_AF-A0AAU6QIR9-F1
#
_entry.id   AF-A0AAU6QIR9-F1
#
_cell.length_a   1.000
_cell.length_b   1.000
_cell.length_c   1.000
_cell.angle_alpha   90.00
_cell.angle_beta   90.00
_cell.angle_gamma   90.00
#
_symmetry.space_group_name_H-M   'P 1'
#
loop_
_entity.id
_entity.type
_entity.pdbx_description
1 polymer ?
#
loop_
_entity_poly.entity_id
_entity_poly.type
_entity_poly.pdbx_seq_one_letter_code
_entity_poly.pdbx_strand_id
1 'polypeptide(L)'
;MEDSDELLLPVWRANLVLLTREVGAATRLARMMTFSASYLKLMLSGQREFSEEFVRGIEAVTGLPNGWMNTPHTEQDIPANAREAIDNEMPLARFRGTAYPVRKKTVLRPPEPIFGQAAPAKRVEEETLDAEAHRRQAHFRKVRDLAVQDVRRFERHLSHAPVELAAMRSKVEDVIAAADLDDPIQADLAGRLEQIEKHRHLLLRHVEKLQALLGQIGE
;
A
#
# COMPACT_ATOMS: atom_id res chain seq x y z
N MET A 1 5.39 -30.47 -9.08
CA MET A 1 4.73 -29.54 -10.01
C MET A 1 5.44 -28.19 -10.13
N GLU A 2 6.49 -27.90 -9.33
CA GLU A 2 7.24 -26.61 -9.41
C GLU A 2 8.12 -26.46 -10.66
N ASP A 3 8.62 -27.55 -11.26
CA ASP A 3 9.55 -27.47 -12.41
C ASP A 3 8.89 -26.95 -13.70
N SER A 4 7.56 -27.07 -13.83
CA SER A 4 6.83 -26.62 -15.02
C SER A 4 6.70 -25.09 -15.08
N ASP A 5 6.57 -24.43 -13.93
CA ASP A 5 6.42 -22.98 -13.85
C ASP A 5 7.71 -22.25 -14.24
N GLU A 6 8.87 -22.78 -13.83
CA GLU A 6 10.16 -22.19 -14.13
C GLU A 6 10.46 -22.17 -15.63
N LEU A 7 9.98 -23.19 -16.35
CA LEU A 7 10.09 -23.28 -17.81
C LEU A 7 9.14 -22.31 -18.55
N LEU A 8 7.99 -21.99 -17.95
CA LEU A 8 6.97 -21.14 -18.57
C LEU A 8 7.15 -19.64 -18.25
N LEU A 9 7.89 -19.30 -17.20
CA LEU A 9 8.15 -17.91 -16.80
C LEU A 9 8.62 -16.99 -17.96
N PRO A 10 9.54 -17.40 -18.85
CA PRO A 10 9.92 -16.59 -20.00
C PRO A 10 8.75 -16.32 -20.96
N VAL A 11 7.93 -17.35 -21.22
CA VAL A 11 6.76 -17.26 -22.10
C VAL A 11 5.70 -16.34 -21.50
N TRP A 12 5.37 -16.54 -20.22
CA TRP A 12 4.42 -15.70 -19.50
C TRP A 12 4.84 -14.23 -19.51
N ARG A 13 6.14 -13.96 -19.31
CA ARG A 13 6.64 -12.58 -19.31
C ARG A 13 6.55 -11.95 -20.69
N ALA A 14 6.91 -12.68 -21.75
CA ALA A 14 6.80 -12.19 -23.11
C ALA A 14 5.34 -11.84 -23.46
N ASN A 15 4.40 -12.72 -23.10
CA ASN A 15 2.97 -12.49 -23.32
C ASN A 15 2.43 -11.33 -22.46
N LEU A 16 2.92 -11.16 -21.23
CA LEU A 16 2.52 -10.03 -20.39
C LEU A 16 3.04 -8.69 -20.95
N VAL A 17 4.25 -8.66 -21.50
CA VAL A 17 4.79 -7.50 -22.24
C VAL A 17 3.95 -7.21 -23.47
N LEU A 18 3.55 -8.25 -24.22
CA LEU A 18 2.69 -8.12 -25.39
C LEU A 18 1.32 -7.49 -25.05
N LEU A 19 0.66 -7.98 -23.98
CA LEU A 19 -0.61 -7.44 -23.48
C LEU A 19 -0.50 -5.99 -22.97
N THR A 20 0.70 -5.55 -22.59
CA THR A 20 0.93 -4.23 -21.98
C THR A 20 1.78 -3.28 -22.84
N ARG A 21 1.87 -3.55 -24.15
CA ARG A 21 2.67 -2.76 -25.10
C ARG A 21 2.16 -1.32 -25.23
N GLU A 22 0.84 -1.13 -25.14
CA GLU A 22 0.23 0.18 -25.29
C GLU A 22 0.47 1.10 -24.10
N VAL A 23 0.53 2.40 -24.37
CA VAL A 23 0.79 3.41 -23.33
C VAL A 23 -0.32 3.35 -22.28
N GLY A 24 0.09 3.11 -21.04
CA GLY A 24 -0.81 3.01 -19.90
C GLY A 24 -1.49 1.65 -19.70
N ALA A 25 -1.35 0.70 -20.63
CA ALA A 25 -1.93 -0.64 -20.49
C ALA A 25 -1.41 -1.39 -19.25
N ALA A 26 -0.11 -1.29 -18.95
CA ALA A 26 0.45 -1.81 -17.70
C ALA A 26 -0.20 -1.20 -16.45
N THR A 27 -0.47 0.11 -16.46
CA THR A 27 -1.10 0.78 -15.31
C THR A 27 -2.57 0.34 -15.16
N ARG A 28 -3.32 0.24 -16.27
CA ARG A 28 -4.70 -0.25 -16.28
C ARG A 28 -4.79 -1.69 -15.80
N LEU A 29 -3.96 -2.58 -16.35
CA LEU A 29 -3.89 -3.98 -15.93
C LEU A 29 -3.53 -4.14 -14.46
N ALA A 30 -2.59 -3.33 -13.94
CA ALA A 30 -2.25 -3.35 -12.52
C ALA A 30 -3.47 -3.00 -11.65
N ARG A 31 -4.26 -1.98 -12.02
CA ARG A 31 -5.48 -1.60 -11.29
C ARG A 31 -6.56 -2.68 -11.36
N MET A 32 -6.78 -3.27 -12.53
CA MET A 32 -7.73 -4.40 -12.71
C MET A 32 -7.36 -5.60 -11.83
N MET A 33 -6.05 -5.83 -11.64
CA MET A 33 -5.52 -6.89 -10.78
C MET A 33 -5.35 -6.46 -9.30
N THR A 34 -5.76 -5.26 -8.91
CA THR A 34 -5.60 -4.69 -7.56
C THR A 34 -4.15 -4.57 -7.07
N PHE A 35 -3.21 -4.36 -7.99
CA PHE A 35 -1.78 -4.12 -7.72
C PHE A 35 -1.37 -2.68 -7.97
N SER A 36 -0.20 -2.31 -7.44
CA SER A 36 0.44 -1.05 -7.82
C SER A 36 1.08 -1.15 -9.21
N ALA A 37 1.03 -0.06 -9.98
CA ALA A 37 1.65 0.00 -11.30
C ALA A 37 3.16 -0.24 -11.24
N SER A 38 3.83 0.25 -10.19
CA SER A 38 5.26 0.01 -9.96
C SER A 38 5.54 -1.48 -9.79
N TYR A 39 4.65 -2.23 -9.13
CA TYR A 39 4.85 -3.65 -8.93
C TYR A 39 4.73 -4.45 -10.23
N LEU A 40 3.74 -4.15 -11.08
CA LEU A 40 3.63 -4.79 -12.39
C LEU A 40 4.85 -4.48 -13.27
N LYS A 41 5.37 -3.26 -13.23
CA LYS A 41 6.59 -2.88 -13.96
C LYS A 41 7.82 -3.71 -13.55
N LEU A 42 7.95 -4.08 -12.27
CA LEU A 42 9.02 -4.96 -11.80
C LEU A 42 8.90 -6.38 -12.37
N MET A 43 7.67 -6.88 -12.57
CA MET A 43 7.46 -8.18 -13.22
C MET A 43 7.82 -8.14 -14.70
N LEU A 44 7.38 -7.08 -15.40
CA LEU A 44 7.67 -6.84 -16.82
C LEU A 44 9.17 -6.70 -17.09
N SER A 45 9.91 -6.02 -16.22
CA SER A 45 11.37 -5.87 -16.33
C SER A 45 12.15 -7.11 -15.93
N GLY A 46 11.48 -8.18 -15.47
CA GLY A 46 12.12 -9.40 -14.96
C GLY A 46 12.78 -9.25 -13.59
N GLN A 47 12.66 -8.08 -12.95
CA GLN A 47 13.18 -7.87 -11.59
C GLN A 47 12.36 -8.61 -10.52
N ARG A 48 11.12 -8.99 -10.84
CA ARG A 48 10.29 -9.83 -9.98
C ARG A 48 9.68 -10.99 -10.76
N GLU A 49 9.75 -12.17 -10.17
CA GLU A 49 9.01 -13.35 -10.62
C GLU A 49 7.57 -13.32 -10.13
N PHE A 50 6.72 -14.09 -10.81
CA PHE A 50 5.31 -14.23 -10.52
C PHE A 50 4.89 -15.68 -10.74
N SER A 51 3.79 -16.09 -10.13
CA SER A 51 3.38 -17.50 -10.07
C SER A 51 2.35 -17.85 -11.13
N GLU A 52 2.07 -19.14 -11.31
CA GLU A 52 0.98 -19.59 -12.17
C GLU A 52 -0.36 -18.95 -11.77
N GLU A 53 -0.67 -18.85 -10.48
CA GLU A 53 -1.94 -18.27 -10.01
C GLU A 53 -2.10 -16.81 -10.42
N PHE A 54 -0.99 -16.06 -10.47
CA PHE A 54 -0.99 -14.70 -10.99
C PHE A 54 -1.36 -14.67 -12.47
N VAL A 55 -0.81 -15.59 -13.26
CA VAL A 55 -1.07 -15.72 -14.70
C VAL A 55 -2.51 -16.13 -14.97
N ARG A 56 -3.04 -17.12 -14.25
CA ARG A 56 -4.47 -17.50 -14.32
C ARG A 56 -5.38 -16.35 -13.92
N GLY A 57 -4.94 -15.52 -12.98
CA GLY A 57 -5.60 -14.29 -12.61
C GLY A 57 -5.72 -13.28 -13.75
N ILE A 58 -4.62 -13.06 -14.48
CA ILE A 58 -4.61 -12.19 -15.67
C ILE A 58 -5.60 -12.73 -16.71
N GLU A 59 -5.55 -14.04 -16.98
CA GLU A 59 -6.46 -14.66 -17.96
C GLU A 59 -7.93 -14.45 -17.58
N ALA A 60 -8.28 -14.69 -16.31
CA ALA A 60 -9.64 -14.48 -15.83
C ALA A 60 -10.08 -13.00 -15.89
N VAL A 61 -9.22 -12.07 -15.47
CA VAL A 61 -9.53 -10.64 -15.40
C VAL A 61 -9.67 -10.02 -16.79
N THR A 62 -8.87 -10.47 -17.75
CA THR A 62 -8.87 -9.95 -19.12
C THR A 62 -9.79 -10.78 -20.05
N GLY A 63 -10.31 -11.92 -19.60
CA GLY A 63 -11.14 -12.80 -20.42
C GLY A 63 -10.37 -13.55 -21.50
N LEU A 64 -9.07 -13.78 -21.29
CA LEU A 64 -8.29 -14.67 -22.14
C LEU A 64 -8.71 -16.14 -21.90
N PRO A 65 -8.60 -17.00 -22.91
CA PRO A 65 -8.78 -18.44 -22.74
C PRO A 65 -7.84 -19.00 -21.66
N ASN A 66 -8.30 -20.02 -20.94
CA ASN A 66 -7.47 -20.71 -19.96
C ASN A 66 -6.23 -21.31 -20.65
N GLY A 67 -5.06 -21.01 -20.13
CA GLY A 67 -3.79 -21.51 -20.66
C GLY A 67 -3.23 -20.71 -21.84
N TRP A 68 -3.91 -19.64 -22.28
CA TRP A 68 -3.41 -18.75 -23.33
C TRP A 68 -2.01 -18.23 -23.00
N MET A 69 -1.74 -17.92 -21.73
CA MET A 69 -0.43 -17.42 -21.34
C MET A 69 0.68 -18.48 -21.50
N ASN A 70 0.39 -19.77 -21.54
CA ASN A 70 1.39 -20.85 -21.55
C ASN A 70 2.07 -21.05 -22.91
N THR A 71 1.58 -20.42 -23.97
CA THR A 71 2.12 -20.53 -25.33
C THR A 71 2.57 -19.18 -25.85
N PRO A 72 3.65 -19.10 -26.66
CA PRO A 72 4.07 -17.83 -27.25
C PRO A 72 3.00 -17.26 -28.18
N HIS A 73 2.73 -15.97 -28.07
CA HIS A 73 1.74 -15.27 -28.90
C HIS A 73 2.30 -14.01 -29.56
N THR A 74 1.63 -13.57 -30.61
CA THR A 74 1.85 -12.31 -31.33
C THR A 74 0.64 -11.39 -31.19
N GLU A 75 0.74 -10.14 -31.65
CA GLU A 75 -0.34 -9.15 -31.48
C GLU A 75 -1.67 -9.57 -32.09
N GLN A 76 -1.63 -10.36 -33.17
CA GLN A 76 -2.82 -10.85 -33.87
C GLN A 76 -3.56 -11.95 -33.09
N ASP A 77 -2.86 -12.59 -32.14
CA ASP A 77 -3.40 -13.68 -31.34
C ASP A 77 -4.14 -13.18 -30.09
N ILE A 78 -4.13 -11.86 -29.83
CA ILE A 78 -4.84 -11.26 -28.69
C ILE A 78 -6.33 -11.16 -29.02
N PRO A 79 -7.20 -11.86 -28.26
CA PRO A 79 -8.64 -11.77 -28.43
C PRO A 79 -9.15 -10.32 -28.26
N ALA A 80 -10.09 -9.90 -29.12
CA ALA A 80 -10.60 -8.53 -29.12
C ALA A 80 -11.22 -8.12 -27.77
N ASN A 81 -11.92 -9.05 -27.10
CA ASN A 81 -12.48 -8.84 -25.76
C ASN A 81 -11.39 -8.55 -24.71
N ALA A 82 -10.22 -9.20 -24.80
CA ALA A 82 -9.12 -8.97 -23.88
C ALA A 82 -8.46 -7.61 -24.10
N ARG A 83 -8.33 -7.18 -25.37
CA ARG A 83 -7.87 -5.82 -25.72
C ARG A 83 -8.81 -4.78 -25.13
N GLU A 84 -10.11 -4.92 -25.42
CA GLU A 84 -11.15 -3.99 -24.96
C GLU A 84 -11.22 -3.90 -23.42
N ALA A 85 -11.08 -5.04 -22.73
CA ALA A 85 -11.05 -5.09 -21.27
C ALA A 85 -9.88 -4.28 -20.68
N ILE A 86 -8.67 -4.41 -21.27
CA ILE A 86 -7.48 -3.69 -20.80
C ILE A 86 -7.60 -2.19 -21.12
N ASP A 87 -8.09 -1.82 -22.30
CA ASP A 87 -8.16 -0.43 -22.74
C ASP A 87 -9.20 0.39 -21.97
N ASN A 88 -10.34 -0.21 -21.68
CA ASN A 88 -11.41 0.42 -20.90
C ASN A 88 -11.31 0.15 -19.39
N GLU A 89 -10.29 -0.58 -18.94
CA GLU A 89 -10.11 -0.96 -17.53
C GLU A 89 -11.35 -1.69 -16.96
N MET A 90 -11.93 -2.59 -17.74
CA MET A 90 -13.13 -3.35 -17.40
C MET A 90 -12.77 -4.81 -17.04
N PRO A 91 -12.58 -5.15 -15.76
CA PRO A 91 -12.25 -6.51 -15.37
C PRO A 91 -13.45 -7.45 -15.59
N LEU A 92 -13.24 -8.54 -16.35
CA LEU A 92 -14.26 -9.57 -16.62
C LEU A 92 -14.44 -10.57 -15.48
N ALA A 93 -13.46 -10.64 -14.59
CA ALA A 93 -13.53 -11.41 -13.34
C ALA A 93 -12.88 -10.63 -12.20
N ARG A 94 -13.22 -10.99 -10.96
CA ARG A 94 -12.56 -10.43 -9.78
C ARG A 94 -11.34 -11.28 -9.43
N PHE A 95 -10.15 -10.68 -9.50
CA PHE A 95 -8.93 -11.33 -9.04
C PHE A 95 -8.99 -11.57 -7.52
N ARG A 96 -8.81 -12.83 -7.09
CA ARG A 96 -8.76 -13.25 -5.68
C ARG A 96 -7.41 -13.84 -5.26
N GLY A 97 -6.43 -13.86 -6.15
CA GLY A 97 -5.11 -14.39 -5.87
C GLY A 97 -4.25 -13.42 -5.06
N THR A 98 -3.27 -13.96 -4.33
CA THR A 98 -2.23 -13.19 -3.67
C THR A 98 -0.97 -13.27 -4.55
N ALA A 99 -0.49 -12.17 -5.15
CA ALA A 99 0.78 -12.18 -5.92
C ALA A 99 2.03 -12.20 -5.00
N TYR A 100 1.96 -12.95 -3.90
CA TYR A 100 3.12 -13.16 -3.06
C TYR A 100 3.98 -14.23 -3.74
N PRO A 101 5.26 -13.93 -4.00
CA PRO A 101 6.09 -14.74 -4.88
C PRO A 101 6.30 -16.14 -4.30
N VAL A 102 6.28 -17.13 -5.19
CA VAL A 102 6.91 -18.44 -4.98
C VAL A 102 8.31 -18.19 -4.44
N ARG A 103 8.63 -18.81 -3.30
CA ARG A 103 9.96 -18.69 -2.68
C ARG A 103 10.99 -19.27 -3.66
N LYS A 104 11.97 -18.48 -4.07
CA LYS A 104 13.11 -18.97 -4.86
C LYS A 104 13.86 -20.04 -4.07
N LYS A 105 14.08 -21.22 -4.67
CA LYS A 105 15.10 -22.17 -4.19
C LYS A 105 16.47 -21.54 -4.40
N THR A 106 17.31 -21.60 -3.38
CA THR A 106 18.71 -21.17 -3.43
C THR A 106 19.47 -21.97 -4.51
N VAL A 107 19.91 -21.32 -5.59
CA VAL A 107 20.61 -21.94 -6.74
C VAL A 107 22.11 -22.19 -6.45
N LEU A 108 22.55 -22.11 -5.20
CA LEU A 108 23.90 -22.55 -4.84
C LEU A 108 23.87 -24.07 -4.64
N ARG A 109 24.33 -24.80 -5.66
CA ARG A 109 24.79 -26.18 -5.48
C ARG A 109 25.83 -26.13 -4.37
N PRO A 110 25.63 -26.77 -3.20
CA PRO A 110 26.64 -26.82 -2.18
C PRO A 110 27.89 -27.45 -2.79
N PRO A 111 29.10 -26.89 -2.58
CA PRO A 111 30.31 -27.64 -2.88
C PRO A 111 30.23 -28.96 -2.12
N GLU A 112 30.45 -30.08 -2.80
CA GLU A 112 30.48 -31.39 -2.14
C GLU A 112 31.41 -31.30 -0.94
N PRO A 113 30.99 -31.76 0.24
CA PRO A 113 31.83 -31.70 1.43
C PRO A 113 33.03 -32.60 1.19
N ILE A 114 34.20 -31.98 1.02
CA ILE A 114 35.47 -32.67 1.21
C ILE A 114 35.44 -33.16 2.67
N PHE A 115 35.46 -34.49 2.81
CA PHE A 115 35.42 -35.27 4.04
C PHE A 115 35.63 -34.49 5.36
N GLY A 116 34.61 -34.53 6.25
CA GLY A 116 34.82 -34.36 7.69
C GLY A 116 34.37 -33.06 8.36
N GLN A 117 33.65 -32.15 7.68
CA GLN A 117 33.08 -30.96 8.35
C GLN A 117 31.55 -31.00 8.39
N ALA A 118 31.00 -30.87 9.61
CA ALA A 118 29.57 -30.69 9.85
C ALA A 118 29.08 -29.40 9.15
N ALA A 119 27.97 -29.51 8.42
CA ALA A 119 27.39 -28.44 7.60
C ALA A 119 26.96 -27.20 8.42
N PRO A 120 26.97 -25.98 7.83
CA PRO A 120 26.68 -24.73 8.54
C PRO A 120 25.17 -24.45 8.59
N ALA A 121 24.37 -25.33 9.20
CA ALA A 121 22.93 -25.10 9.36
C ALA A 121 22.64 -23.84 10.21
N LYS A 122 23.49 -23.55 11.21
CA LYS A 122 23.34 -22.38 12.08
C LYS A 122 23.48 -21.02 11.38
N ARG A 123 24.32 -20.90 10.34
CA ARG A 123 24.55 -19.61 9.65
C ARG A 123 23.36 -19.18 8.79
N VAL A 124 22.67 -20.14 8.17
CA VAL A 124 21.49 -19.85 7.33
C VAL A 124 20.28 -19.47 8.19
N GLU A 125 20.11 -20.11 9.35
CA GLU A 125 19.07 -19.72 10.31
C GLU A 125 19.32 -18.31 10.87
N GLU A 126 20.55 -17.96 11.27
CA GLU A 126 20.92 -16.61 11.71
C GLU A 126 20.68 -15.55 10.62
N GLU A 127 21.10 -15.78 9.37
CA GLU A 127 20.88 -14.83 8.27
C GLU A 127 19.39 -14.61 7.94
N THR A 128 18.55 -15.65 8.08
CA THR A 128 17.09 -15.51 7.85
C THR A 128 16.38 -14.74 8.96
N LEU A 129 16.82 -14.92 10.21
CA LEU A 129 16.32 -14.18 11.36
C LEU A 129 16.71 -12.70 11.26
N ASP A 130 17.93 -12.41 10.83
CA ASP A 130 18.41 -11.04 10.59
C ASP A 130 17.62 -10.36 9.45
N ALA A 131 17.38 -11.06 8.33
CA ALA A 131 16.58 -10.52 7.23
C ALA A 131 15.11 -10.27 7.63
N GLU A 132 14.53 -11.10 8.50
CA GLU A 132 13.19 -10.88 9.03
C GLU A 132 13.16 -9.73 10.05
N ALA A 133 14.16 -9.63 10.92
CA ALA A 133 14.32 -8.51 11.84
C ALA A 133 14.47 -7.17 11.11
N HIS A 134 15.30 -7.12 10.06
CA HIS A 134 15.45 -5.93 9.21
C HIS A 134 14.14 -5.55 8.50
N ARG A 135 13.37 -6.53 8.00
CA ARG A 135 12.06 -6.26 7.39
C ARG A 135 11.06 -5.70 8.41
N ARG A 136 11.01 -6.28 9.62
CA ARG A 136 10.16 -5.78 10.71
C ARG A 136 10.57 -4.37 11.13
N GLN A 137 11.88 -4.10 11.22
CA GLN A 137 12.40 -2.78 11.57
C GLN A 137 12.12 -1.73 10.48
N ALA A 138 12.27 -2.10 9.20
CA ALA A 138 11.92 -1.22 8.08
C ALA A 138 10.41 -0.92 8.03
N HIS A 139 9.57 -1.93 8.26
CA HIS A 139 8.11 -1.75 8.37
C HIS A 139 7.75 -0.84 9.54
N PHE A 140 8.37 -1.05 10.71
CA PHE A 140 8.17 -0.23 11.89
C PHE A 140 8.53 1.25 11.64
N ARG A 141 9.69 1.52 11.03
CA ARG A 141 10.09 2.88 10.64
C ARG A 141 9.06 3.52 9.72
N LYS A 142 8.61 2.79 8.70
CA LYS A 142 7.59 3.28 7.76
C LYS A 142 6.27 3.63 8.47
N VAL A 143 5.76 2.74 9.33
CA VAL A 143 4.51 2.96 10.07
C VAL A 143 4.65 4.15 11.03
N ARG A 144 5.78 4.25 11.73
CA ARG A 144 6.08 5.39 12.61
C ARG A 144 6.09 6.70 11.83
N ASP A 145 6.79 6.76 10.69
CA ASP A 145 6.90 7.98 9.90
C ASP A 145 5.53 8.43 9.35
N LEU A 146 4.66 7.47 8.96
CA LEU A 146 3.28 7.77 8.60
C LEU A 146 2.47 8.31 9.79
N ALA A 147 2.59 7.70 10.97
CA ALA A 147 1.92 8.18 12.17
C ALA A 147 2.37 9.61 12.54
N VAL A 148 3.67 9.93 12.41
CA VAL A 148 4.18 11.29 12.62
C VAL A 148 3.59 12.28 11.62
N GLN A 149 3.45 11.88 10.35
CA GLN A 149 2.81 12.74 9.33
C GLN A 149 1.35 13.02 9.65
N ASP A 150 0.59 12.02 10.08
CA ASP A 150 -0.82 12.19 10.44
C ASP A 150 -0.98 13.09 11.67
N VAL A 151 -0.14 12.91 12.70
CA VAL A 151 -0.16 13.79 13.89
C VAL A 151 0.18 15.24 13.53
N ARG A 152 1.15 15.47 12.63
CA ARG A 152 1.46 16.82 12.11
C ARG A 152 0.34 17.41 11.25
N ARG A 153 -0.39 16.59 10.50
CA ARG A 153 -1.57 17.05 9.76
C ARG A 153 -2.68 17.45 10.73
N PHE A 154 -2.90 16.67 11.77
CA PHE A 154 -3.90 16.96 12.80
C PHE A 154 -3.57 18.23 13.58
N GLU A 155 -2.32 18.40 14.00
CA GLU A 155 -1.83 19.65 14.62
C GLU A 155 -2.13 20.87 13.75
N ARG A 156 -1.78 20.81 12.46
CA ARG A 156 -2.05 21.92 11.52
C ARG A 156 -3.53 22.23 11.42
N HIS A 157 -4.39 21.22 11.45
CA HIS A 157 -5.84 21.40 11.42
C HIS A 157 -6.37 22.08 12.69
N LEU A 158 -5.81 21.77 13.86
CA LEU A 158 -6.18 22.42 15.13
C LEU A 158 -5.64 23.86 15.23
N SER A 159 -4.48 24.12 14.65
CA SER A 159 -3.85 25.44 14.63
C SER A 159 -4.47 26.37 13.57
N HIS A 160 -4.84 25.83 12.41
CA HIS A 160 -5.44 26.55 11.28
C HIS A 160 -6.80 25.93 10.95
N ALA A 161 -7.72 26.01 11.91
CA ALA A 161 -9.07 25.50 11.73
C ALA A 161 -9.77 26.30 10.62
N PRO A 162 -10.67 25.67 9.83
CA PRO A 162 -11.43 26.38 8.79
C PRO A 162 -12.33 27.48 9.35
N VAL A 163 -12.59 27.45 10.67
CA VAL A 163 -13.28 28.49 11.41
C VAL A 163 -12.34 29.01 12.50
N GLU A 164 -12.00 30.29 12.41
CA GLU A 164 -11.26 30.99 13.46
C GLU A 164 -12.12 31.07 14.73
N LEU A 165 -11.68 30.40 15.80
CA LEU A 165 -12.44 30.35 17.06
C LEU A 165 -12.68 31.74 17.66
N ALA A 166 -11.71 32.65 17.54
CA ALA A 166 -11.87 34.03 17.98
C ALA A 166 -12.99 34.76 17.21
N ALA A 167 -13.07 34.54 15.89
CA ALA A 167 -14.12 35.13 15.06
C ALA A 167 -15.49 34.50 15.35
N MET A 168 -15.55 33.18 15.61
CA MET A 168 -16.76 32.50 16.04
C MET A 168 -17.23 33.03 17.41
N ARG A 169 -16.31 33.14 18.38
CA ARG A 169 -16.58 33.68 19.72
C ARG A 169 -17.16 35.09 19.63
N SER A 170 -16.52 35.99 18.89
CA SER A 170 -17.01 37.36 18.68
C SER A 170 -18.43 37.38 18.12
N LYS A 171 -18.73 36.55 17.11
CA LYS A 171 -20.09 36.48 16.54
C LYS A 171 -21.13 35.97 17.54
N VAL A 172 -20.76 35.01 18.38
CA VAL A 172 -21.67 34.49 19.42
C VAL A 172 -21.86 35.54 20.52
N GLU A 173 -20.81 36.26 20.90
CA GLU A 173 -20.89 37.39 21.84
C GLU A 173 -21.78 38.52 21.28
N ASP A 174 -21.67 38.85 19.99
CA ASP A 174 -22.54 39.83 19.32
C ASP A 174 -24.01 39.38 19.35
N VAL A 175 -24.29 38.09 19.14
CA VAL A 175 -25.64 37.53 19.23
C VAL A 175 -26.17 37.62 20.66
N ILE A 176 -25.34 37.31 21.66
CA ILE A 176 -25.72 37.44 23.07
C ILE A 176 -26.03 38.90 23.41
N ALA A 177 -25.23 39.85 22.92
CA ALA A 177 -25.43 41.27 23.19
C ALA A 177 -26.64 41.86 22.46
N ALA A 178 -26.99 41.33 21.28
CA ALA A 178 -28.13 41.78 20.48
C ALA A 178 -29.46 41.14 20.90
N ALA A 179 -29.41 39.99 21.56
CA ALA A 179 -30.60 39.27 22.01
C ALA A 179 -30.88 39.58 23.49
N ASP A 180 -32.13 39.89 23.81
CA ASP A 180 -32.61 40.06 25.19
C ASP A 180 -32.82 38.66 25.81
N LEU A 181 -31.70 37.95 26.06
CA LEU A 181 -31.68 36.55 26.52
C LEU A 181 -31.84 36.47 28.03
N ASP A 182 -32.47 35.39 28.49
CA ASP A 182 -32.49 35.04 29.91
C ASP A 182 -31.07 34.72 30.42
N ASP A 183 -30.74 35.21 31.63
CA ASP A 183 -29.47 34.94 32.35
C ASP A 183 -28.94 33.48 32.26
N PRO A 184 -29.76 32.42 32.44
CA PRO A 184 -29.27 31.04 32.32
C PRO A 184 -28.79 30.65 30.91
N ILE A 185 -29.42 31.19 29.86
CA ILE A 185 -29.06 30.87 28.46
C ILE A 185 -27.74 31.57 28.11
N GLN A 186 -27.61 32.83 28.52
CA GLN A 186 -26.37 33.59 28.37
C GLN A 186 -25.19 32.91 29.10
N ALA A 187 -25.42 32.44 30.33
CA ALA A 187 -24.41 31.74 31.11
C ALA A 187 -23.97 30.41 30.46
N ASP A 188 -24.90 29.62 29.94
CA ASP A 188 -24.55 28.36 29.24
C ASP A 188 -23.76 28.65 27.95
N LEU A 189 -24.19 29.60 27.12
CA LEU A 189 -23.47 29.97 25.89
C LEU A 189 -22.03 30.42 26.19
N ALA A 190 -21.83 31.29 27.18
CA ALA A 190 -20.51 31.72 27.61
C ALA A 190 -19.67 30.54 28.12
N GLY A 191 -20.26 29.64 28.91
CA GLY A 191 -19.61 28.42 29.41
C GLY A 191 -19.19 27.47 28.29
N ARG A 192 -19.99 27.32 27.23
CA ARG A 192 -19.66 26.48 26.07
C ARG A 192 -18.49 27.04 25.28
N LEU A 193 -18.44 28.35 25.06
CA LEU A 193 -17.32 29.00 24.39
C LEU A 193 -16.01 28.78 25.16
N GLU A 194 -16.03 28.98 26.48
CA GLU A 194 -14.87 28.77 27.35
C GLU A 194 -14.41 27.30 27.35
N GLN A 195 -15.35 26.35 27.40
CA GLN A 195 -15.02 24.91 27.34
C GLN A 195 -14.37 24.52 26.01
N ILE A 196 -14.88 25.04 24.88
CA ILE A 196 -14.31 24.76 23.56
C ILE A 196 -12.86 25.25 23.49
N GLU A 197 -12.57 26.44 24.01
CA GLU A 197 -11.21 26.99 24.05
C GLU A 197 -10.28 26.14 24.94
N LYS A 198 -10.74 25.80 26.15
CA LYS A 198 -9.99 24.92 27.06
C LYS A 198 -9.68 23.57 26.43
N HIS A 199 -10.66 22.94 25.79
CA HIS A 199 -10.48 21.65 25.13
C HIS A 199 -9.54 21.74 23.94
N ARG A 200 -9.57 22.82 23.14
CA ARG A 200 -8.60 23.02 22.06
C ARG A 200 -7.18 23.08 22.61
N HIS A 201 -6.95 23.86 23.66
CA HIS A 201 -5.63 24.00 24.27
C HIS A 201 -5.12 22.67 24.84
N LEU A 202 -6.01 21.94 25.53
CA LEU A 202 -5.71 20.61 26.05
C LEU A 202 -5.34 19.63 24.92
N LEU A 203 -6.10 19.64 23.83
CA LEU A 203 -5.87 18.78 22.68
C LEU A 203 -4.53 19.09 21.99
N LEU A 204 -4.18 20.37 21.83
CA LEU A 204 -2.87 20.78 21.29
C LEU A 204 -1.72 20.24 22.15
N ARG A 205 -1.81 20.35 23.48
CA ARG A 205 -0.81 19.77 24.40
C ARG A 205 -0.67 18.25 24.25
N HIS A 206 -1.79 17.54 24.08
CA HIS A 206 -1.75 16.10 23.85
C HIS A 206 -1.10 15.75 22.51
N VAL A 207 -1.36 16.53 21.47
CA VAL A 207 -0.74 16.36 20.16
C VAL A 207 0.77 16.61 20.24
N GLU A 208 1.22 17.68 20.88
CA GLU A 208 2.65 17.94 21.13
C GLU A 208 3.31 16.78 21.89
N LYS A 209 2.67 16.29 22.96
CA LYS A 209 3.20 15.16 23.74
C LYS A 209 3.28 13.88 22.90
N LEU A 210 2.28 13.63 22.07
CA LEU A 210 2.25 12.47 21.16
C LEU A 210 3.37 12.57 20.12
N GLN A 211 3.63 13.75 19.56
CA GLN A 211 4.76 13.97 18.65
C GLN A 211 6.09 13.68 19.34
N ALA A 212 6.29 14.19 20.57
CA ALA A 212 7.50 13.93 21.33
C ALA A 212 7.72 12.43 21.59
N LEU A 213 6.66 11.71 21.98
CA LEU A 213 6.71 10.26 22.21
C LEU A 213 7.04 9.50 20.91
N LEU A 214 6.40 9.85 19.80
CA LEU A 214 6.69 9.21 18.50
C LEU A 214 8.11 9.49 18.01
N GLY A 215 8.67 10.67 18.32
CA GLY A 215 10.06 11.02 18.04
C GLY A 215 11.06 10.18 18.84
N GLN A 216 10.73 9.83 20.08
CA GLN A 216 11.57 9.00 20.97
C GLN A 216 11.56 7.50 20.60
N ILE A 217 10.53 7.02 19.89
CA ILE A 217 10.30 5.59 19.60
C ILE A 217 11.20 5.08 18.43
N GLY A 218 12.44 5.56 18.32
CA GLY A 218 13.40 5.02 17.34
C GLY A 218 14.72 5.75 17.20
N GLU A 219 15.13 6.51 18.22
CA GLU A 219 16.55 6.63 18.60
C GLU A 219 16.97 5.37 19.36
#